data_AF-A0A517RFT6-F1
#
_entry.id   AF-A0A517RFT6-F1
#
_cell.length_a   1.000
_cell.length_b   1.000
_cell.length_c   1.000
_cell.angle_alpha   90.00
_cell.angle_beta   90.00
_cell.angle_gamma   90.00
#
_symmetry.space_group_name_H-M   'P 1'
#
loop_
_entity.id
_entity.type
_entity.pdbx_description
1 polymer ?
#
loop_
_entity_poly.entity_id
_entity_poly.type
_entity_poly.pdbx_seq_one_letter_code
_entity_poly.pdbx_strand_id
1 'polypeptide(L)' 'MNCPKCNAEMEKGYLLDSSYGGARKAAWVKGDELPTIKITAFPPAVEITGEQYELAVYRCPSCGLVETYATEQV' A
#
# COMPACT_ATOMS: atom_id res chain seq x y z
N MET A 1 14.98 1.58 6.97
CA MET A 1 14.72 0.12 6.98
C MET A 1 15.58 -0.50 5.88
N ASN A 2 16.26 -1.62 6.17
CA ASN A 2 17.13 -2.28 5.19
C ASN A 2 16.47 -3.55 4.66
N CYS A 3 16.61 -3.80 3.36
CA CYS A 3 16.05 -4.97 2.72
C CYS A 3 16.68 -6.26 3.24
N PRO A 4 15.91 -7.23 3.77
CA PRO A 4 16.46 -8.48 4.30
C PRO A 4 17.12 -9.36 3.21
N LYS A 5 16.85 -9.11 1.92
CA LYS A 5 17.40 -9.89 0.80
C LYS A 5 18.73 -9.37 0.26
N CYS A 6 18.95 -8.06 0.26
CA CYS A 6 20.12 -7.45 -0.39
C CYS A 6 20.75 -6.30 0.41
N ASN A 7 20.22 -6.03 1.61
CA ASN A 7 20.67 -4.99 2.55
C ASN A 7 20.60 -3.54 2.03
N ALA A 8 20.02 -3.30 0.85
CA ALA A 8 19.77 -1.95 0.35
C ALA A 8 18.70 -1.23 1.19
N GLU A 9 18.82 0.09 1.33
CA GLU A 9 17.81 0.92 1.97
C GLU A 9 16.48 0.83 1.21
N MET A 10 15.38 0.65 1.95
CA MET A 10 14.04 0.53 1.40
C MET A 10 13.32 1.86 1.42
N GLU A 11 12.49 2.10 0.41
CA GLU A 11 11.66 3.29 0.27
C GLU A 11 10.26 3.02 0.79
N LYS A 12 9.71 3.96 1.56
CA LYS A 12 8.33 3.90 2.04
C LYS A 12 7.34 4.39 0.97
N GLY A 13 6.15 3.79 0.99
CA GLY A 13 5.07 4.06 0.06
C GLY A 13 3.76 3.40 0.46
N TYR A 14 2.86 3.34 -0.51
CA TYR A 14 1.52 2.76 -0.39
C TYR A 14 1.30 1.66 -1.42
N LEU A 15 0.55 0.63 -1.03
CA LEU A 15 -0.01 -0.32 -1.97
C LEU A 15 -1.35 0.24 -2.47
N LEU A 16 -1.39 0.68 -3.72
CA LEU A 16 -2.61 1.11 -4.38
C LEU A 16 -3.31 -0.10 -5.01
N ASP A 17 -4.37 -0.55 -4.35
CA ASP A 17 -5.31 -1.51 -4.91
C ASP A 17 -6.51 -0.76 -5.53
N SER A 18 -6.52 -0.68 -6.86
CA SER A 18 -7.48 0.14 -7.63
C SER A 18 -8.33 -0.68 -8.60
N SER A 19 -8.78 -1.86 -8.18
CA SER A 19 -9.63 -2.75 -8.97
C SER A 19 -11.12 -2.41 -8.86
N TYR A 20 -11.55 -1.23 -9.32
CA TYR A 20 -12.99 -0.95 -9.47
C TYR A 20 -13.50 -1.46 -10.83
N GLY A 21 -14.46 -2.38 -10.82
CA GLY A 21 -15.15 -2.86 -12.03
C GLY A 21 -14.31 -3.72 -12.98
N GLY A 22 -13.14 -4.21 -12.55
CA GLY A 22 -12.28 -5.07 -13.36
C GLY A 22 -10.98 -5.48 -12.64
N ALA A 23 -10.21 -6.37 -13.25
CA ALA A 23 -8.93 -6.82 -12.70
C ALA A 23 -7.80 -5.86 -13.11
N ARG A 24 -7.08 -5.29 -12.13
CA ARG A 24 -5.86 -4.52 -12.35
C ARG A 24 -4.74 -5.07 -11.47
N LYS A 25 -3.49 -4.91 -11.91
CA LYS A 25 -2.34 -5.19 -11.04
C LYS A 25 -2.29 -4.10 -9.96
N ALA A 26 -2.09 -4.49 -8.71
CA ALA A 26 -1.77 -3.55 -7.65
C ALA A 26 -0.47 -2.81 -7.98
N ALA A 27 -0.38 -1.55 -7.57
CA ALA A 27 0.79 -0.71 -7.79
C ALA A 27 1.37 -0.25 -6.45
N TRP A 28 2.69 -0.18 -6.35
CA TRP A 28 3.34 0.51 -5.24
C TRP A 28 3.60 1.96 -5.63
N VAL A 29 3.21 2.89 -4.77
CA VAL A 29 3.36 4.34 -4.99
C VAL A 29 4.25 4.91 -3.89
N LYS A 30 5.32 5.58 -4.29
CA LYS A 30 6.26 6.23 -3.35
C LYS A 30 5.58 7.39 -2.62
N GLY A 31 5.82 7.52 -1.32
CA GLY A 31 5.39 8.67 -0.52
C GLY A 31 4.94 8.30 0.90
N ASP A 32 4.82 9.32 1.74
CA ASP A 32 4.35 9.22 3.13
C ASP A 32 2.91 9.74 3.31
N GLU A 33 2.29 10.22 2.25
CA GLU A 33 0.91 10.67 2.22
C GLU A 33 0.15 9.96 1.11
N LEU A 34 -1.15 9.73 1.32
CA LEU A 34 -2.01 9.20 0.28
C LEU A 34 -1.99 10.14 -0.93
N PRO A 35 -1.64 9.65 -2.14
CA PRO A 35 -1.71 10.48 -3.33
C PRO A 35 -3.14 10.99 -3.50
N THR A 36 -3.32 12.16 -4.09
CA THR A 36 -4.66 12.67 -4.42
C THR A 36 -5.34 11.74 -5.42
N ILE A 37 -6.17 10.81 -4.94
CA ILE A 37 -6.97 9.90 -5.78
C ILE A 37 -8.28 10.62 -6.12
N LYS A 38 -8.45 11.01 -7.38
CA LYS A 38 -9.74 11.48 -7.88
C LYS A 38 -10.64 10.27 -8.14
N ILE A 39 -11.52 9.96 -7.20
CA ILE A 39 -12.53 8.90 -7.34
C ILE A 39 -13.70 9.46 -8.15
N THR A 40 -13.89 8.98 -9.38
CA THR A 40 -14.97 9.45 -10.27
C THR A 40 -16.24 8.60 -10.20
N ALA A 41 -16.26 7.51 -9.43
CA ALA A 41 -17.44 6.68 -9.25
C ALA A 41 -17.47 6.02 -7.86
N PHE A 42 -18.56 6.30 -7.15
CA PHE A 42 -18.99 5.72 -5.88
C PHE A 42 -18.80 4.19 -5.78
N PRO A 43 -18.38 3.65 -4.63
CA PRO A 43 -18.68 2.27 -4.26
C PRO A 43 -19.98 2.18 -3.42
N PRO A 44 -20.62 1.01 -3.37
CA PRO A 44 -21.53 0.66 -2.28
C PRO A 44 -20.73 0.60 -0.97
N ALA A 45 -21.29 1.14 0.11
CA ALA A 45 -20.68 1.04 1.43
C ALA A 45 -20.57 -0.44 1.84
N VAL A 46 -19.35 -0.89 2.12
CA VAL A 46 -19.09 -2.20 2.73
C VAL A 46 -18.91 -1.96 4.22
N GLU A 47 -19.74 -2.60 5.06
CA GLU A 47 -19.57 -2.56 6.51
C GLU A 47 -18.44 -3.52 6.89
N ILE A 48 -17.35 -2.97 7.42
CA ILE A 48 -16.19 -3.75 7.87
C ILE A 48 -16.23 -3.78 9.41
N THR A 49 -16.38 -4.98 9.97
CA THR A 49 -16.35 -5.22 11.43
C THR A 49 -15.02 -5.83 11.84
N GLY A 50 -14.47 -5.43 12.99
CA GLY A 50 -13.22 -5.96 13.55
C GLY A 50 -12.12 -4.92 13.69
N GLU A 51 -10.97 -5.30 14.25
CA GLU A 51 -9.80 -4.44 14.38
C GLU A 51 -9.18 -4.19 13.00
N GLN A 52 -9.01 -2.93 12.64
CA GLN A 52 -8.40 -2.51 11.38
C GLN A 52 -7.08 -1.84 11.68
N TYR A 53 -6.09 -2.00 10.81
CA TYR A 53 -4.78 -1.36 10.97
C TYR A 53 -4.34 -0.69 9.68
N GLU A 54 -3.68 0.46 9.80
CA GLU A 54 -2.97 1.09 8.71
C GLU A 54 -1.79 0.22 8.26
N LEU A 55 -1.57 0.18 6.94
CA LEU A 55 -0.46 -0.55 6.34
C LEU A 55 0.66 0.40 5.93
N ALA A 56 1.84 0.23 6.51
CA ALA A 56 3.08 0.80 6.01
C ALA A 56 3.72 -0.15 4.98
N VAL A 57 4.01 0.35 3.78
CA VAL A 57 4.54 -0.48 2.69
C VAL A 57 5.93 -0.01 2.27
N TYR A 58 6.90 -0.91 2.30
CA TYR A 58 8.30 -0.61 1.93
C TYR A 58 8.70 -1.38 0.69
N ARG A 59 9.27 -0.70 -0.31
CA ARG A 59 9.84 -1.30 -1.52
C ARG A 59 11.35 -1.18 -1.50
N CYS A 60 12.05 -2.26 -1.78
CA CYS A 60 13.47 -2.23 -2.09
C CYS A 60 13.69 -1.78 -3.55
N PRO A 61 14.42 -0.67 -3.80
CA PRO A 61 14.70 -0.23 -5.16
C PRO A 61 15.70 -1.11 -5.89
N SER A 62 16.54 -1.87 -5.16
CA SER A 62 17.58 -2.73 -5.73
C SER A 62 17.03 -4.08 -6.24
N CYS A 63 16.28 -4.80 -5.40
CA CYS A 63 15.81 -6.16 -5.73
C CYS A 63 14.29 -6.28 -5.92
N GLY A 64 13.52 -5.23 -5.63
CA GLY A 64 12.08 -5.23 -5.80
C GLY A 64 11.27 -5.93 -4.71
N LEU A 65 11.89 -6.40 -3.62
CA LEU A 65 11.15 -6.89 -2.45
C LEU A 65 10.19 -5.81 -1.94
N VAL A 66 8.95 -6.20 -1.65
CA VAL A 66 7.96 -5.36 -0.98
C VAL A 66 7.59 -6.00 0.35
N GLU A 67 7.65 -5.23 1.42
CA GLU A 67 7.22 -5.62 2.77
C GLU A 67 6.05 -4.74 3.22
N THR A 68 5.07 -5.32 3.89
CA THR A 68 3.86 -4.66 4.37
C THR A 68 3.72 -4.89 5.88
N TYR A 69 3.56 -3.82 6.65
CA TYR A 69 3.48 -3.86 8.11
C TYR A 69 2.19 -3.20 8.58
N ALA A 70 1.46 -3.87 9.49
CA ALA A 70 0.33 -3.28 10.21
C ALA A 70 0.87 -2.47 11.39
N THR A 71 0.70 -1.15 11.39
CA THR A 71 1.37 -0.26 12.35
C THR A 71 0.43 0.34 13.40
N GLU A 72 -0.68 0.94 12.98
CA GLU A 72 -1.58 1.69 13.85
C GLU A 72 -3.02 1.21 13.66
N GLN A 73 -3.79 1.14 14.75
CA GLN A 73 -5.19 0.71 14.69
C GLN A 73 -6.08 1.86 14.22
N VAL A 74 -7.02 1.56 13.31
CA VAL A 74 -8.02 2.47 12.73
C VAL A 74 -9.36 2.31 13.43
#